data_AF-A0A925V7K7-F1
#
_entry.id   AF-A0A925V7K7-F1
#
_cell.length_a   1.000
_cell.length_b   1.000
_cell.length_c   1.000
_cell.angle_alpha   90.00
_cell.angle_beta   90.00
_cell.angle_gamma   90.00
#
_symmetry.space_group_name_H-M   'P 1'
#
loop_
_entity.id
_entity.type
_entity.pdbx_description
1 polymer ?
#
loop_
_entity_poly.entity_id
_entity_poly.type
_entity_poly.pdbx_seq_one_letter_code
_entity_poly.pdbx_strand_id
1 'polypeptide(L)' 'MSEVPGDWIAKLCCPRCAGRCSPPTPTCSACGFEYPSHGGIACVVARPHELLERWRVRLHEAARTLDETRTR' A
#
# COMPACT_ATOMS: atom_id res chain seq x y z
N MET A 1 21.53 -23.75 -0.84
CA MET A 1 21.29 -22.30 -0.70
C MET A 1 19.79 -22.11 -0.65
N SER A 2 19.22 -21.89 0.54
CA SER A 2 17.78 -21.63 0.69
C SER A 2 17.48 -20.23 0.15
N GLU A 3 16.64 -20.14 -0.87
CA GLU A 3 16.01 -18.88 -1.26
C GLU A 3 15.10 -18.46 -0.11
N VAL A 4 15.49 -17.41 0.61
CA VAL A 4 14.65 -16.80 1.65
C VAL A 4 13.42 -16.24 0.94
N PRO A 5 12.19 -16.68 1.25
CA PRO A 5 10.98 -16.05 0.73
C PRO A 5 10.96 -14.60 1.22
N GLY A 6 11.35 -13.65 0.36
CA GLY A 6 11.53 -12.24 0.77
C GLY A 6 12.47 -11.41 -0.12
N ASP A 7 13.24 -12.02 -1.02
CA ASP A 7 14.23 -11.29 -1.84
C ASP A 7 13.62 -10.29 -2.85
N TRP A 8 12.32 -10.44 -3.18
CA TRP A 8 11.63 -9.45 -4.01
C TRP A 8 11.38 -8.13 -3.26
N ILE A 9 11.26 -8.16 -1.94
CA ILE A 9 11.02 -6.96 -1.12
C ILE A 9 12.25 -6.05 -1.15
N ALA A 10 13.45 -6.62 -1.20
CA ALA A 10 14.71 -5.89 -1.39
C ALA A 10 14.84 -5.21 -2.77
N LYS A 11 13.90 -5.49 -3.69
CA LYS A 11 13.82 -4.91 -5.04
C LYS A 11 12.73 -3.83 -5.15
N LEU A 12 12.07 -3.45 -4.05
CA LEU A 12 11.10 -2.37 -4.08
C LEU A 12 11.78 -1.02 -4.35
N CYS A 13 11.32 -0.34 -5.40
CA CYS A 13 11.75 1.00 -5.75
C CYS A 13 10.64 2.01 -5.48
N CYS A 14 11.05 3.21 -5.07
CA CYS A 14 10.17 4.34 -4.81
C CYS A 14 9.56 4.83 -6.13
N PRO A 15 8.22 4.78 -6.30
CA PRO A 15 7.55 5.26 -7.52
C PRO A 15 7.68 6.77 -7.76
N ARG A 16 8.18 7.53 -6.77
CA ARG A 16 8.38 8.99 -6.88
C ARG A 16 9.74 9.38 -7.45
N CYS A 17 10.79 8.62 -7.14
CA CYS A 17 12.17 8.97 -7.47
C CYS A 17 13.07 7.79 -7.88
N ALA A 18 12.49 6.60 -8.04
CA ALA A 18 13.20 5.34 -8.31
C ALA A 18 14.25 4.90 -7.26
N GLY A 19 14.37 5.62 -6.13
CA GLY A 19 15.26 5.23 -5.03
C GLY A 19 14.84 3.94 -4.34
N ARG A 20 15.77 3.24 -3.69
CA ARG A 20 15.47 1.97 -2.99
C ARG A 20 14.56 2.20 -1.78
N CYS A 21 13.64 1.26 -1.55
CA CYS A 21 12.81 1.21 -0.36
C CYS A 21 13.26 0.03 0.52
N SER A 22 13.33 0.25 1.83
CA SER A 22 13.74 -0.78 2.79
C SER A 22 12.55 -1.26 3.62
N PRO A 23 12.24 -2.57 3.68
CA PRO A 23 11.18 -3.11 4.54
C PRO A 23 11.50 -2.99 6.05
N PRO A 24 10.53 -3.17 6.96
CA PRO A 24 9.13 -3.62 6.76
C PRO A 24 8.11 -2.49 6.48
N THR A 25 8.37 -1.28 6.96
CA THR A 25 7.66 -0.05 6.58
C THR A 25 8.54 0.65 5.56
N PRO A 26 8.20 0.61 4.25
CA PRO A 26 9.12 1.09 3.25
C PRO A 26 9.32 2.59 3.39
N THR A 27 10.52 2.98 3.77
CA THR A 27 11.01 4.35 3.64
C THR A 27 11.95 4.40 2.45
N CYS A 28 11.77 5.39 1.57
CA CYS A 28 12.68 5.59 0.47
C CYS A 28 14.00 6.20 0.97
N SER A 29 15.13 5.55 0.70
CA SER A 29 16.44 6.06 1.12
C SER A 29 16.88 7.34 0.39
N ALA A 30 16.33 7.61 -0.79
CA ALA A 30 16.70 8.77 -1.60
C ALA A 30 15.87 10.04 -1.28
N CYS A 31 14.56 9.90 -1.08
CA CYS A 31 13.67 11.04 -0.82
C CYS A 31 13.11 11.10 0.60
N GLY A 32 13.44 10.11 1.45
CA GLY A 32 12.95 10.02 2.83
C GLY A 32 11.46 9.74 2.97
N PHE A 33 10.72 9.53 1.86
CA PHE A 33 9.28 9.33 1.94
C PHE A 33 8.92 7.99 2.58
N GLU A 34 8.05 8.04 3.58
CA GLU A 34 7.53 6.89 4.30
C GLU A 34 6.23 6.41 3.66
N TYR A 35 6.20 5.15 3.24
CA TYR A 35 5.00 4.54 2.67
C TYR A 35 4.17 3.90 3.78
N PRO A 36 2.85 4.18 3.84
CA PRO A 36 1.97 3.53 4.80
C PRO A 36 1.81 2.05 4.49
N SER A 37 1.49 1.27 5.52
CA SER A 37 1.14 -0.14 5.41
C SER A 37 -0.31 -0.36 5.85
N HIS A 38 -1.04 -1.20 5.13
CA HIS A 38 -2.41 -1.59 5.47
C HIS A 38 -2.52 -3.12 5.46
N GLY A 39 -2.93 -3.73 6.58
CA GLY A 39 -3.02 -5.20 6.69
C GLY A 39 -1.68 -5.93 6.48
N GLY A 40 -0.56 -5.31 6.85
CA GLY A 40 0.79 -5.85 6.60
C GLY A 40 1.30 -5.68 5.16
N ILE A 41 0.50 -5.07 4.27
CA ILE A 41 0.88 -4.79 2.89
C ILE A 41 1.31 -3.33 2.76
N ALA A 42 2.54 -3.11 2.33
CA ALA A 42 3.06 -1.77 2.06
C ALA A 42 2.42 -1.15 0.81
N CYS A 43 1.93 0.08 0.92
CA CYS A 43 1.31 0.81 -0.18
C CYS A 43 2.34 1.62 -0.97
N VAL A 44 3.21 0.95 -1.72
CA VAL A 44 4.27 1.57 -2.54
C VAL A 44 3.70 2.11 -3.86
N VAL A 45 3.04 3.25 -3.80
CA VAL A 45 2.48 3.98 -4.96
C VAL A 45 2.81 5.47 -4.87
N ALA A 46 2.78 6.21 -5.98
CA ALA A 46 3.23 7.61 -6.00
C ALA A 46 2.52 8.53 -4.98
N ARG A 47 1.23 8.26 -4.68
CA ARG A 47 0.39 9.04 -3.75
C ARG A 47 -0.46 8.11 -2.87
N PRO A 48 0.12 7.48 -1.84
CA PRO A 48 -0.54 6.40 -1.13
C PRO A 48 -1.70 6.87 -0.27
N HIS A 49 -1.61 8.03 0.37
CA HIS A 49 -2.70 8.57 1.18
C HIS A 49 -3.93 8.92 0.36
N GLU A 50 -3.76 9.58 -0.80
CA GLU A 50 -4.87 9.87 -1.72
C GLU A 50 -5.54 8.58 -2.22
N LEU A 51 -4.75 7.55 -2.56
CA LEU A 51 -5.27 6.27 -3.00
C LEU A 51 -6.07 5.57 -1.90
N LEU A 52 -5.51 5.49 -0.69
CA LEU A 52 -6.14 4.84 0.45
C LEU A 52 -7.44 5.54 0.86
N GLU A 53 -7.46 6.87 0.88
CA GLU A 53 -8.66 7.64 1.20
C GLU A 53 -9.76 7.40 0.17
N ARG A 54 -9.43 7.40 -1.12
CA ARG A 54 -10.39 7.08 -2.18
C ARG A 54 -10.98 5.69 -2.04
N TRP A 55 -10.15 4.70 -1.68
CA TRP A 55 -10.64 3.34 -1.42
C TRP A 55 -11.52 3.25 -0.18
N ARG A 56 -11.15 3.96 0.90
CA ARG A 56 -11.95 4.02 2.14
C ARG A 56 -13.37 4.51 1.87
N VAL A 57 -13.52 5.55 1.06
CA VAL A 57 -14.83 6.08 0.64
C VAL A 57 -15.61 5.04 -0.19
N ARG A 58 -14.99 4.48 -1.23
CA ARG A 58 -15.63 3.48 -2.09
C ARG A 58 -16.09 2.23 -1.34
N LEU A 59 -15.30 1.77 -0.38
CA LEU A 59 -15.65 0.62 0.45
C LEU A 59 -16.86 0.93 1.35
N HIS A 60 -16.93 2.14 1.93
CA HIS A 60 -18.11 2.57 2.68
C HIS A 60 -19.37 2.61 1.80
N GLU A 61 -19.27 3.16 0.60
CA GLU A 61 -20.38 3.21 -0.35
C GLU A 61 -20.85 1.80 -0.73
N ALA A 62 -19.91 0.91 -1.07
CA ALA A 62 -20.21 -0.47 -1.40
C ALA A 62 -20.86 -1.23 -0.23
N ALA A 63 -20.35 -1.07 0.98
CA ALA A 63 -20.92 -1.68 2.18
C ALA A 63 -22.37 -1.22 2.40
N ARG A 64 -22.64 0.10 2.28
CA ARG A 64 -23.99 0.65 2.38
C ARG A 64 -24.93 0.06 1.33
N THR A 65 -24.50 -0.05 0.07
CA THR A 65 -25.31 -0.66 -0.99
C THR A 65 -25.63 -2.12 -0.72
N LEU A 66 -24.68 -2.89 -0.17
CA LEU A 66 -24.90 -4.28 0.21
C LEU A 66 -25.93 -4.39 1.34
N ASP A 67 -25.84 -3.54 2.36
CA ASP A 67 -26.80 -3.51 3.48
C ASP A 67 -28.21 -3.15 3.00
N GLU A 68 -28.34 -2.12 2.14
CA GLU A 68 -29.63 -1.73 1.55
C GLU A 68 -30.25 -2.87 0.72
N THR A 69 -29.43 -3.61 -0.02
CA THR A 69 -29.88 -4.75 -0.83
C THR A 69 -30.36 -5.92 0.05
N ARG A 70 -29.70 -6.17 1.20
CA ARG A 70 -30.06 -7.26 2.12
C ARG A 70 -31.37 -7.03 2.86
N THR A 71 -31.78 -5.78 3.02
CA THR A 71 -33.03 -5.39 3.71
C THR A 71 -34.28 -5.39 2.82
N ARG A 72 -34.12 -5.63 1.51
CA ARG A 72 -35.20 -5.77 0.53
C ARG A 72 -35.49 -7.23 0.24
#